data_AF-A0A8C5B2I7-F1
#
_entry.id   AF-A0A8C5B2I7-F1
#
_cell.length_a   1.000
_cell.length_b   1.000
_cell.length_c   1.000
_cell.angle_alpha   90.00
_cell.angle_beta   90.00
_cell.angle_gamma   90.00
#
_symmetry.space_group_name_H-M   'P 1'
#
loop_
_entity.id
_entity.type
_entity.pdbx_description
1 polymer ?
#
loop_
_entity_poly.entity_id
_entity_poly.type
_entity_poly.pdbx_seq_one_letter_code
_entity_poly.pdbx_strand_id
1 'polypeptide(L)'
;HLLYDVRDYTLILSASGGGKRNGRSKKWKEMLKLPHISLCEELRRSIERDYTSLCERQTIGRLLFRQYCDTRPELKRCIEFMDASAVYQLAPDEKRRGYGLNVLDTYFTNGSAAHLPEIPQELVVPHRIVREYLSGAPFSAYQETMYFSRFLQWKWLERQPVTKNTFRHYRVLGKGGFGEVCACQVRATGKMYACKKLEKKRVKKRKGEAMALNEKRILEKVNSSFVPGLAYETKDALCLVLTIMNGGDLKFHIYNMGNSGFDEQRAIFYAAEICCGLEDLHRERIVYRDLKPENILLDDRGHIRISDLGLAVQIPDGETIRGRVGTVGYMAPEVIQNESYTFSPDWWGLGCLVFEMIQGQSPFRKRKERVKREEVDRRVREDQEEYSDKFSEEAKDICRQLLAKDPKERLGCQGRGAVEVKQHPILRNINFKRLEANMLDPPFSPDPRAVYCKDVLDIEQFSTVKGVNIDPTDDDFYHKFVTGSVSIPWQNEMIEMECFKEINVYETDGTLCSDLDVNRPNPPPKRGFFYRLFRRQASASPPAASVRGGGG
;
A
#
# COMPACT_ATOMS: atom_id res chain seq x y z
N HIS A 1 -26.85 6.33 -25.34
CA HIS A 1 -26.30 6.77 -24.05
C HIS A 1 -25.83 5.63 -23.14
N LEU A 2 -26.46 4.44 -23.15
CA LEU A 2 -25.91 3.17 -22.58
C LEU A 2 -24.52 2.75 -23.12
N LEU A 3 -24.12 3.26 -24.29
CA LEU A 3 -22.84 2.93 -24.95
C LEU A 3 -21.60 3.57 -24.32
N TYR A 4 -21.74 4.64 -23.53
CA TYR A 4 -20.58 5.26 -22.83
C TYR A 4 -20.27 4.50 -21.54
N ASP A 5 -21.29 4.09 -20.80
CA ASP A 5 -21.14 3.36 -19.54
C ASP A 5 -20.50 1.99 -19.76
N VAL A 6 -21.07 1.19 -20.68
CA VAL A 6 -20.52 -0.14 -21.02
C VAL A 6 -19.07 -0.07 -21.50
N ARG A 7 -18.66 1.04 -22.15
CA ARG A 7 -17.27 1.24 -22.58
C ARG A 7 -16.34 1.45 -21.39
N ASP A 8 -16.72 2.24 -20.39
CA ASP A 8 -15.90 2.47 -19.19
C ASP A 8 -15.81 1.23 -18.29
N TYR A 9 -16.91 0.47 -18.18
CA TYR A 9 -16.94 -0.86 -17.53
C TYR A 9 -15.98 -1.85 -18.21
N THR A 10 -16.07 -1.96 -19.54
CA THR A 10 -15.20 -2.85 -20.33
C THR A 10 -13.74 -2.39 -20.29
N LEU A 11 -13.49 -1.08 -20.20
CA LEU A 11 -12.14 -0.51 -20.17
C LEU A 11 -11.37 -0.92 -18.91
N ILE A 12 -11.99 -0.89 -17.72
CA ILE A 12 -11.32 -1.34 -16.49
C ILE A 12 -11.09 -2.84 -16.53
N LEU A 13 -12.10 -3.63 -16.89
CA LEU A 13 -11.96 -5.08 -17.00
C LEU A 13 -10.89 -5.47 -18.04
N SER A 14 -10.78 -4.73 -19.14
CA SER A 14 -9.73 -4.92 -20.15
C SER A 14 -8.34 -4.46 -19.68
N ALA A 15 -8.29 -3.42 -18.83
CA ALA A 15 -7.05 -2.89 -18.26
C ALA A 15 -6.50 -3.81 -17.17
N SER A 16 -7.39 -4.40 -16.35
CA SER A 16 -7.07 -5.39 -15.32
C SER A 16 -6.81 -6.78 -15.92
N GLY A 17 -7.52 -7.15 -17.00
CA GLY A 17 -7.48 -8.48 -17.62
C GLY A 17 -6.33 -8.75 -18.59
N GLY A 18 -5.30 -7.90 -18.64
CA GLY A 18 -4.04 -8.19 -19.33
C GLY A 18 -4.14 -8.41 -20.85
N GLY A 19 -4.15 -7.34 -21.64
CA GLY A 19 -3.89 -7.44 -23.10
C GLY A 19 -2.43 -7.83 -23.42
N LYS A 20 -2.05 -7.94 -24.71
CA LYS A 20 -0.68 -8.32 -25.20
C LYS A 20 0.54 -7.59 -24.57
N ARG A 21 0.32 -6.53 -23.79
CA ARG A 21 1.35 -5.72 -23.12
C ARG A 21 1.05 -5.48 -21.64
N ASN A 22 0.09 -6.20 -21.06
CA ASN A 22 -0.38 -6.02 -19.68
C ASN A 22 -0.67 -4.55 -19.33
N GLY A 23 -1.31 -3.80 -20.25
CA GLY A 23 -1.64 -2.38 -20.06
C GLY A 23 -0.49 -1.37 -20.32
N ARG A 24 0.76 -1.82 -20.51
CA ARG A 24 1.93 -0.95 -20.70
C ARG A 24 1.84 -0.06 -21.95
N SER A 25 2.36 1.16 -21.84
CA SER A 25 2.57 2.09 -22.96
C SER A 25 3.45 1.48 -24.05
N LYS A 26 3.24 1.85 -25.32
CA LYS A 26 4.14 1.41 -26.40
C LYS A 26 5.59 1.85 -26.22
N LYS A 27 5.82 2.89 -25.42
CA LYS A 27 7.13 3.49 -25.14
C LYS A 27 7.64 3.19 -23.73
N TRP A 28 7.13 2.16 -23.06
CA TRP A 28 7.43 1.93 -21.64
C TRP A 28 8.92 1.72 -21.36
N LYS A 29 9.66 1.04 -22.25
CA LYS A 29 11.13 0.89 -22.13
C LYS A 29 11.89 2.22 -22.25
N GLU A 30 11.35 3.18 -22.99
CA GLU A 30 11.91 4.54 -23.06
C GLU A 30 11.60 5.31 -21.76
N MET A 31 10.42 5.09 -21.17
CA MET A 31 9.99 5.72 -19.92
C MET A 31 10.78 5.20 -18.70
N LEU A 32 11.18 3.93 -18.70
CA LEU A 32 11.93 3.28 -17.61
C LEU A 32 13.39 3.00 -18.01
N LYS A 33 13.96 3.81 -18.91
CA LYS A 33 15.35 3.61 -19.33
C LYS A 33 16.28 3.94 -18.16
N LEU A 34 17.10 2.97 -17.75
CA LEU A 34 18.11 3.19 -16.71
C LEU A 34 19.07 4.32 -17.13
N PRO A 35 19.40 5.24 -16.20
CA PRO A 35 20.35 6.30 -16.47
C PRO A 35 21.76 5.73 -16.63
N HIS A 36 22.63 6.47 -17.32
CA HIS A 36 24.06 6.20 -17.24
C HIS A 36 24.54 6.36 -15.78
N ILE A 37 25.45 5.51 -15.31
CA ILE A 37 25.87 5.45 -13.90
C ILE A 37 26.44 6.78 -13.38
N SER A 38 27.04 7.60 -14.25
CA SER A 38 27.53 8.94 -13.89
C SER A 38 26.43 9.89 -13.39
N LEU A 39 25.16 9.68 -13.79
CA LEU A 39 24.02 10.45 -13.29
C LEU A 39 23.58 10.03 -11.87
N CYS A 40 24.15 8.95 -11.35
CA CYS A 40 23.84 8.42 -10.02
C CYS A 40 24.89 8.81 -8.97
N GLU A 41 25.89 9.62 -9.31
CA GLU A 41 27.01 9.94 -8.42
C GLU A 41 26.58 10.75 -7.18
N GLU A 42 25.68 11.71 -7.35
CA GLU A 42 25.08 12.44 -6.21
C GLU A 42 24.28 11.49 -5.31
N LEU A 43 23.53 10.57 -5.91
CA LEU A 43 22.76 9.57 -5.18
C LEU A 43 23.67 8.61 -4.42
N ARG A 44 24.79 8.20 -5.01
CA ARG A 44 25.82 7.38 -4.36
C ARG A 44 26.34 8.07 -3.10
N ARG A 45 26.56 9.39 -3.13
CA ARG A 45 27.08 10.13 -1.96
C ARG A 45 26.04 10.37 -0.88
N SER A 46 24.78 10.59 -1.26
CA SER A 46 23.71 11.01 -0.35
C SER A 46 22.88 9.87 0.23
N ILE A 47 22.94 8.66 -0.33
CA ILE A 47 22.14 7.54 0.15
C ILE A 47 22.64 7.00 1.50
N GLU A 48 21.73 6.87 2.45
CA GLU A 48 22.00 6.28 3.76
C GLU A 48 22.40 4.80 3.62
N ARG A 49 23.49 4.41 4.30
CA ARG A 49 24.08 3.07 4.22
C ARG A 49 23.58 2.16 5.34
N ASP A 50 22.25 2.01 5.42
CA ASP A 50 21.60 1.09 6.36
C ASP A 50 21.25 -0.24 5.68
N TYR A 51 21.80 -1.34 6.18
CA TYR A 51 21.56 -2.69 5.67
C TYR A 51 20.08 -3.07 5.73
N THR A 52 19.41 -2.74 6.84
CA THR A 52 17.98 -3.08 7.04
C THR A 52 17.12 -2.44 5.95
N SER A 53 17.35 -1.17 5.67
CA SER A 53 16.64 -0.40 4.66
C SER A 53 16.96 -0.89 3.25
N LEU A 54 18.24 -1.01 2.89
CA LEU A 54 18.66 -1.27 1.51
C LEU A 54 18.54 -2.74 1.09
N CYS A 55 18.82 -3.69 1.99
CA CYS A 55 18.95 -5.10 1.66
C CYS A 55 17.83 -5.99 2.22
N GLU A 56 17.04 -5.52 3.20
CA GLU A 56 15.92 -6.29 3.75
C GLU A 56 14.55 -5.72 3.38
N ARG A 57 14.36 -4.39 3.54
CA ARG A 57 13.06 -3.72 3.33
C ARG A 57 12.79 -3.36 1.87
N GLN A 58 13.75 -2.74 1.19
CA GLN A 58 13.61 -2.35 -0.21
C GLN A 58 13.73 -3.58 -1.12
N THR A 59 12.66 -3.94 -1.82
CA THR A 59 12.57 -5.22 -2.52
C THR A 59 13.51 -5.37 -3.71
N ILE A 60 13.74 -4.32 -4.50
CA ILE A 60 14.78 -4.34 -5.54
C ILE A 60 16.17 -4.44 -4.91
N GLY A 61 16.44 -3.70 -3.83
CA GLY A 61 17.72 -3.76 -3.13
C GLY A 61 18.01 -5.13 -2.54
N ARG A 62 17.00 -5.79 -1.94
CA ARG A 62 17.05 -7.18 -1.48
C ARG A 62 17.36 -8.15 -2.62
N LEU A 63 16.71 -8.01 -3.78
CA LEU A 63 16.96 -8.87 -4.95
C LEU A 63 18.39 -8.71 -5.48
N LEU A 64 18.87 -7.47 -5.61
CA LEU A 64 20.22 -7.20 -6.10
C LEU A 64 21.30 -7.65 -5.11
N PHE A 65 21.05 -7.51 -3.80
CA PHE A 65 21.94 -8.06 -2.77
C PHE A 65 21.99 -9.59 -2.83
N ARG A 66 20.84 -10.25 -3.04
CA ARG A 66 20.80 -11.71 -3.23
C ARG A 66 21.55 -12.16 -4.49
N GLN A 67 21.38 -11.47 -5.61
CA GLN A 67 22.16 -11.74 -6.84
C GLN A 67 23.67 -11.64 -6.60
N TYR A 68 24.10 -10.67 -5.79
CA TYR A 68 25.48 -10.58 -5.34
C TYR A 68 25.89 -11.77 -4.44
N CYS A 69 25.07 -12.15 -3.48
CA CYS A 69 25.33 -13.31 -2.62
C CYS A 69 25.41 -14.61 -3.41
N ASP A 70 24.61 -14.78 -4.48
CA ASP A 70 24.60 -15.97 -5.32
C ASP A 70 25.92 -16.21 -6.05
N THR A 71 26.74 -15.16 -6.27
CA THR A 71 28.07 -15.31 -6.87
C THR A 71 29.12 -15.83 -5.89
N ARG A 72 28.78 -15.99 -4.60
CA ARG A 72 29.69 -16.33 -3.51
C ARG A 72 29.10 -17.49 -2.68
N PRO A 73 29.61 -18.73 -2.81
CA PRO A 73 29.01 -19.91 -2.17
C PRO A 73 28.77 -19.75 -0.66
N GLU A 74 29.65 -19.05 0.04
CA GLU A 74 29.53 -18.77 1.47
C GLU A 74 28.33 -17.87 1.80
N LEU A 75 28.09 -16.82 1.01
CA LEU A 75 26.98 -15.90 1.22
C LEU A 75 25.66 -16.52 0.77
N LYS A 76 25.70 -17.30 -0.32
CA LYS A 76 24.54 -18.03 -0.83
C LYS A 76 23.92 -18.93 0.24
N ARG A 77 24.74 -19.71 0.96
CA ARG A 77 24.28 -20.57 2.06
C ARG A 77 23.63 -19.78 3.20
N CYS A 78 24.16 -18.60 3.53
CA CYS A 78 23.54 -17.72 4.52
C CYS A 78 22.13 -17.28 4.08
N ILE A 79 21.95 -16.92 2.81
CA ILE A 79 20.63 -16.55 2.27
C ILE A 79 19.67 -17.75 2.26
N GLU A 80 20.13 -18.93 1.83
CA GLU A 80 19.33 -20.17 1.80
C GLU A 80 18.87 -20.58 3.22
N PHE A 81 19.72 -20.42 4.23
CA PHE A 81 19.35 -20.62 5.63
C PHE A 81 18.26 -19.64 6.08
N MET A 82 18.40 -18.34 5.76
CA MET A 82 17.40 -17.33 6.10
C MET A 82 16.04 -17.64 5.46
N ASP A 83 16.03 -18.12 4.21
CA ASP A 83 14.82 -18.55 3.51
C ASP A 83 14.20 -19.80 4.17
N ALA A 84 15.01 -20.81 4.52
CA ALA A 84 14.53 -21.99 5.22
C ALA A 84 13.95 -21.65 6.61
N SER A 85 14.55 -20.70 7.32
CA SER A 85 14.05 -20.19 8.61
C SER A 85 12.69 -19.49 8.45
N ALA A 86 12.52 -18.67 7.41
CA ALA A 86 11.24 -18.04 7.11
C ALA A 86 10.13 -19.07 6.79
N VAL A 87 10.46 -20.11 6.02
CA VAL A 87 9.54 -21.23 5.74
C VAL A 87 9.14 -21.95 7.03
N TYR A 88 10.09 -22.23 7.92
CA TYR A 88 9.82 -22.84 9.23
C TYR A 88 8.85 -21.99 10.07
N GLN A 89 9.04 -20.66 10.10
CA GLN A 89 8.19 -19.76 10.87
C GLN A 89 6.72 -19.73 10.37
N LEU A 90 6.52 -19.91 9.07
CA LEU A 90 5.21 -19.93 8.41
C LEU A 90 4.61 -21.33 8.27
N ALA A 91 5.35 -22.37 8.65
CA ALA A 91 4.88 -23.75 8.54
C ALA A 91 3.64 -23.99 9.42
N PRO A 92 2.64 -24.77 8.91
CA PRO A 92 1.56 -25.26 9.75
C PRO A 92 2.10 -26.03 10.96
N ASP A 93 1.36 -25.98 12.07
CA ASP A 93 1.84 -26.49 13.36
C ASP A 93 2.23 -27.97 13.29
N GLU A 94 1.49 -28.78 12.51
CA GLU A 94 1.75 -30.21 12.32
C GLU A 94 3.06 -30.48 11.56
N LYS A 95 3.45 -29.57 10.65
CA LYS A 95 4.66 -29.71 9.82
C LYS A 95 5.88 -28.99 10.39
N ARG A 96 5.69 -28.06 11.33
CA ARG A 96 6.74 -27.18 11.84
C ARG A 96 7.95 -27.96 12.40
N ARG A 97 7.70 -29.06 13.12
CA ARG A 97 8.77 -29.93 13.62
C ARG A 97 9.66 -30.49 12.51
N GLY A 98 9.06 -30.94 11.40
CA GLY A 98 9.79 -31.49 10.26
C GLY A 98 10.68 -30.44 9.58
N TYR A 99 10.16 -29.23 9.36
CA TYR A 99 10.95 -28.12 8.84
C TYR A 99 12.09 -27.74 9.79
N GLY A 100 11.86 -27.72 11.10
CA GLY A 100 12.89 -27.41 12.09
C GLY A 100 14.05 -28.40 12.08
N LEU A 101 13.75 -29.71 12.01
CA LEU A 101 14.77 -30.75 11.91
C LEU A 101 15.57 -30.65 10.60
N ASN A 102 14.92 -30.34 9.48
CA ASN A 102 15.59 -30.16 8.19
C ASN A 102 16.57 -28.96 8.23
N VAL A 103 16.14 -27.83 8.82
CA VAL A 103 17.03 -26.66 9.02
C VAL A 103 18.25 -27.03 9.86
N LEU A 104 18.06 -27.77 10.95
CA LEU A 104 19.16 -28.21 11.80
C LEU A 104 20.13 -29.12 11.04
N ASP A 105 19.61 -30.12 10.35
CA ASP A 105 20.43 -31.09 9.63
C ASP A 105 21.22 -30.46 8.47
N THR A 106 20.57 -29.58 7.72
CA THR A 106 21.17 -28.94 6.54
C THR A 106 22.26 -27.94 6.92
N TYR A 107 22.05 -27.11 7.96
CA TYR A 107 22.91 -25.95 8.21
C TYR A 107 23.80 -26.06 9.44
N PHE A 108 23.50 -26.97 10.39
CA PHE A 108 24.23 -27.09 11.66
C PHE A 108 24.86 -28.47 11.89
N THR A 109 24.58 -29.49 11.08
CA THR A 109 25.28 -30.78 11.15
C THR A 109 26.69 -30.66 10.58
N ASN A 110 27.69 -31.14 11.33
CA ASN A 110 29.07 -31.21 10.87
C ASN A 110 29.19 -32.14 9.66
N GLY A 111 29.81 -31.67 8.58
CA GLY A 111 29.96 -32.43 7.33
C GLY A 111 28.85 -32.19 6.29
N SER A 112 27.83 -31.39 6.60
CA SER A 112 26.88 -30.92 5.58
C SER A 112 27.57 -29.98 4.57
N ALA A 113 27.26 -30.15 3.29
CA ALA A 113 27.76 -29.24 2.23
C ALA A 113 27.26 -27.79 2.41
N ALA A 114 26.13 -27.62 3.10
CA ALA A 114 25.51 -26.34 3.39
C ALA A 114 25.83 -25.80 4.81
N HIS A 115 26.76 -26.43 5.54
CA HIS A 115 27.12 -26.05 6.90
C HIS A 115 27.51 -24.56 7.01
N LEU A 116 26.93 -23.87 8.00
CA LEU A 116 27.27 -22.48 8.31
C LEU A 116 28.53 -22.43 9.20
N PRO A 117 29.56 -21.64 8.84
CA PRO A 117 30.77 -21.54 9.65
C PRO A 117 30.52 -20.88 11.02
N GLU A 118 31.26 -21.34 12.05
CA GLU A 118 31.39 -20.84 13.43
C GLU A 118 30.24 -19.94 13.94
N ILE A 119 29.06 -20.53 14.12
CA ILE A 119 28.02 -19.97 14.99
C ILE A 119 28.26 -20.57 16.39
N PRO A 120 28.54 -19.75 17.43
CA PRO A 120 28.78 -20.27 18.78
C PRO A 120 27.60 -21.13 19.24
N GLN A 121 27.88 -22.39 19.64
CA GLN A 121 26.86 -23.38 20.01
C GLN A 121 25.98 -22.95 21.20
N GLU A 122 26.40 -21.93 21.96
CA GLU A 122 25.71 -21.42 23.15
C GLU A 122 24.64 -20.35 22.84
N LEU A 123 24.48 -19.92 21.58
CA LEU A 123 23.58 -18.81 21.23
C LEU A 123 22.24 -19.26 20.63
N VAL A 124 21.17 -18.80 21.27
CA VAL A 124 19.77 -19.26 21.10
C VAL A 124 19.10 -18.78 19.80
N VAL A 125 19.73 -17.95 18.97
CA VAL A 125 19.07 -17.34 17.79
C VAL A 125 19.97 -17.25 16.53
N PRO A 126 20.18 -18.36 15.80
CA PRO A 126 21.08 -18.38 14.63
C PRO A 126 20.69 -17.40 13.49
N HIS A 127 19.41 -17.10 13.33
CA HIS A 127 18.91 -16.10 12.37
C HIS A 127 19.50 -14.68 12.62
N ARG A 128 19.66 -14.29 13.88
CA ARG A 128 20.21 -12.97 14.23
C ARG A 128 21.69 -12.87 13.88
N ILE A 129 22.44 -13.93 14.12
CA ILE A 129 23.88 -13.99 13.86
C ILE A 129 24.18 -13.91 12.36
N VAL A 130 23.45 -14.68 11.54
CA VAL A 130 23.57 -14.61 10.08
C VAL A 130 23.23 -13.21 9.56
N ARG A 131 22.20 -12.57 10.13
CA ARG A 131 21.86 -11.19 9.79
C ARG A 131 22.97 -10.20 10.16
N GLU A 132 23.54 -10.30 11.36
CA GLU A 132 24.64 -9.45 11.81
C GLU A 132 25.87 -9.62 10.91
N TYR A 133 26.23 -10.86 10.55
CA TYR A 133 27.29 -11.15 9.59
C TYR A 133 27.04 -10.51 8.23
N LEU A 134 25.87 -10.71 7.62
CA LEU A 134 25.51 -10.16 6.32
C LEU A 134 25.54 -8.62 6.32
N SER A 135 25.16 -7.99 7.43
CA SER A 135 25.16 -6.53 7.60
C SER A 135 26.55 -5.89 7.74
N GLY A 136 27.58 -6.70 7.97
CA GLY A 136 28.98 -6.25 8.12
C GLY A 136 29.76 -6.25 6.80
N ALA A 137 30.86 -7.01 6.78
CA ALA A 137 31.78 -7.05 5.64
C ALA A 137 31.11 -7.42 4.28
N PRO A 138 30.15 -8.37 4.19
CA PRO A 138 29.43 -8.64 2.95
C PRO A 138 28.65 -7.43 2.42
N PHE A 139 27.99 -6.67 3.30
CA PHE A 139 27.27 -5.46 2.91
C PHE A 139 28.21 -4.34 2.44
N SER A 140 29.34 -4.13 3.11
CA SER A 140 30.36 -3.17 2.64
C SER A 140 30.92 -3.56 1.27
N ALA A 141 31.23 -4.84 1.06
CA ALA A 141 31.73 -5.33 -0.22
C ALA A 141 30.69 -5.19 -1.34
N TYR A 142 29.41 -5.48 -1.06
CA TYR A 142 28.31 -5.29 -2.00
C TYR A 142 28.25 -3.86 -2.56
N GLN A 143 28.49 -2.85 -1.73
CA GLN A 143 28.40 -1.42 -2.10
C GLN A 143 29.42 -1.00 -3.17
N GLU A 144 30.53 -1.74 -3.30
CA GLU A 144 31.57 -1.52 -4.30
C GLU A 144 31.35 -2.31 -5.60
N THR A 145 30.25 -3.06 -5.71
CA THR A 145 29.96 -3.91 -6.87
C THR A 145 29.08 -3.23 -7.92
N MET A 146 29.02 -3.86 -9.10
CA MET A 146 28.04 -3.51 -10.14
C MET A 146 26.59 -3.70 -9.69
N TYR A 147 26.30 -4.59 -8.74
CA TYR A 147 24.94 -4.81 -8.24
C TYR A 147 24.43 -3.58 -7.46
N PHE A 148 25.30 -2.96 -6.65
CA PHE A 148 24.95 -1.72 -5.98
C PHE A 148 24.88 -0.54 -6.96
N SER A 149 25.76 -0.49 -7.96
CA SER A 149 25.66 0.49 -9.06
C SER A 149 24.32 0.38 -9.79
N ARG A 150 23.86 -0.85 -10.05
CA ARG A 150 22.54 -1.12 -10.63
C ARG A 150 21.41 -0.72 -9.69
N PHE A 151 21.53 -0.96 -8.39
CA PHE A 151 20.56 -0.47 -7.40
C PHE A 151 20.43 1.05 -7.45
N LEU A 152 21.54 1.79 -7.57
CA LEU A 152 21.52 3.24 -7.70
C LEU A 152 20.79 3.72 -8.98
N GLN A 153 20.93 3.02 -10.11
CA GLN A 153 20.17 3.34 -11.32
C GLN A 153 18.66 3.15 -11.13
N TRP A 154 18.25 2.07 -10.45
CA TRP A 154 16.84 1.85 -10.08
C TRP A 154 16.33 2.92 -9.12
N LYS A 155 17.15 3.29 -8.13
CA LYS A 155 16.82 4.34 -7.16
C LYS A 155 16.74 5.72 -7.80
N TRP A 156 17.52 5.98 -8.85
CA TRP A 156 17.43 7.20 -9.65
C TRP A 156 16.12 7.25 -10.45
N LEU A 157 15.68 6.13 -11.04
CA LEU A 157 14.39 6.01 -11.71
C LEU A 157 13.22 6.24 -10.75
N GLU A 158 13.30 5.64 -9.55
CA GLU A 158 12.32 5.85 -8.47
C GLU A 158 12.17 7.34 -8.16
N ARG A 159 13.27 8.07 -8.00
CA ARG A 159 13.26 9.51 -7.66
C ARG A 159 12.83 10.46 -8.78
N GLN A 160 12.45 9.96 -9.96
CA GLN A 160 11.99 10.84 -11.04
C GLN A 160 10.65 11.52 -10.69
N PRO A 161 10.42 12.77 -11.13
CA PRO A 161 9.20 13.49 -10.81
C PRO A 161 7.92 12.76 -11.27
N VAL A 162 6.98 12.60 -10.35
CA VAL A 162 5.64 12.06 -10.62
C VAL A 162 4.73 13.19 -11.05
N THR A 163 4.05 13.01 -12.18
CA THR A 163 3.11 14.03 -12.70
C THR A 163 1.83 13.37 -13.17
N LYS A 164 0.82 14.17 -13.53
CA LYS A 164 -0.40 13.68 -14.20
C LYS A 164 -0.10 12.82 -15.45
N ASN A 165 1.04 13.02 -16.10
CA ASN A 165 1.41 12.29 -17.31
C ASN A 165 1.94 10.89 -17.03
N THR A 166 2.23 10.56 -15.77
CA THR A 166 2.61 9.21 -15.31
C THR A 166 1.43 8.25 -15.41
N PHE A 167 0.19 8.74 -15.28
CA PHE A 167 -1.01 7.92 -15.17
C PHE A 167 -1.95 8.05 -16.37
N ARG A 168 -2.77 7.02 -16.59
CA ARG A 168 -4.06 7.12 -17.28
C ARG A 168 -5.15 7.08 -16.22
N HIS A 169 -6.11 7.99 -16.26
CA HIS A 169 -7.27 7.96 -15.36
C HIS A 169 -8.45 7.27 -16.05
N TYR A 170 -9.21 6.54 -15.25
CA TYR A 170 -10.44 5.86 -15.63
C TYR A 170 -11.59 6.42 -14.78
N ARG A 171 -12.67 5.65 -14.63
CA ARG A 171 -13.89 6.07 -13.93
C ARG A 171 -13.66 6.37 -12.44
N VAL A 172 -14.61 7.11 -11.88
CA VAL A 172 -14.75 7.34 -10.44
C VAL A 172 -15.24 6.06 -9.75
N LEU A 173 -14.54 5.66 -8.70
CA LEU A 173 -14.86 4.50 -7.83
C LEU A 173 -15.69 4.92 -6.62
N GLY A 174 -15.50 6.15 -6.15
CA GLY A 174 -16.19 6.65 -4.96
C GLY A 174 -15.92 8.13 -4.69
N LYS A 175 -16.54 8.63 -3.63
CA LYS A 175 -16.49 10.03 -3.20
C LYS A 175 -16.07 10.10 -1.73
N GLY A 176 -15.02 10.86 -1.44
CA GLY A 176 -14.53 11.11 -0.09
C GLY A 176 -14.85 12.53 0.39
N GLY A 177 -14.40 12.90 1.59
CA GLY A 177 -14.70 14.22 2.17
C GLY A 177 -14.21 15.42 1.34
N PHE A 178 -13.04 15.31 0.71
CA PHE A 178 -12.37 16.40 -0.01
C PHE A 178 -12.35 16.27 -1.52
N GLY A 179 -12.96 15.21 -2.09
CA GLY A 179 -13.00 14.99 -3.53
C GLY A 179 -13.36 13.56 -3.88
N GLU A 180 -12.87 13.07 -5.01
CA GLU A 180 -13.23 11.78 -5.58
C GLU A 180 -12.07 10.78 -5.52
N VAL A 181 -12.41 9.49 -5.58
CA VAL A 181 -11.46 8.41 -5.81
C VAL A 181 -11.75 7.84 -7.20
N CYS A 182 -10.74 7.76 -8.07
CA CYS A 182 -10.88 7.18 -9.41
C CYS A 182 -9.86 6.07 -9.64
N ALA A 183 -10.17 5.12 -10.51
CA ALA A 183 -9.17 4.16 -10.96
C ALA A 183 -8.14 4.86 -11.84
N CYS A 184 -6.87 4.52 -11.69
CA CYS A 184 -5.80 4.98 -12.56
C CYS A 184 -4.82 3.84 -12.88
N GLN A 185 -4.03 4.01 -13.94
CA GLN A 185 -3.02 3.05 -14.36
C GLN A 185 -1.70 3.75 -14.61
N VAL A 186 -0.61 3.22 -14.07
CA VAL A 186 0.74 3.69 -14.38
C VAL A 186 1.06 3.33 -15.83
N ARG A 187 1.36 4.35 -16.66
CA ARG A 187 1.55 4.15 -18.10
C ARG A 187 2.73 3.25 -18.44
N ALA A 188 3.79 3.31 -17.64
CA ALA A 188 5.01 2.56 -17.87
C ALA A 188 4.82 1.07 -17.56
N THR A 189 4.27 0.74 -16.39
CA THR A 189 4.18 -0.64 -15.88
C THR A 189 2.86 -1.32 -16.21
N GLY A 190 1.80 -0.55 -16.46
CA GLY A 190 0.45 -1.07 -16.63
C GLY A 190 -0.27 -1.39 -15.32
N LYS A 191 0.35 -1.16 -14.16
CA LYS A 191 -0.26 -1.45 -12.86
C LYS A 191 -1.44 -0.53 -12.56
N MET A 192 -2.52 -1.11 -12.07
CA MET A 192 -3.73 -0.42 -11.64
C MET A 192 -3.61 0.08 -10.20
N TYR A 193 -4.15 1.26 -9.95
CA TYR A 193 -4.18 1.92 -8.65
C TYR A 193 -5.50 2.68 -8.47
N ALA A 194 -5.81 3.05 -7.23
CA ALA A 194 -6.82 4.04 -6.90
C ALA A 194 -6.14 5.41 -6.70
N CYS A 195 -6.70 6.46 -7.28
CA CYS A 195 -6.23 7.84 -7.12
C CYS A 195 -7.27 8.63 -6.35
N LYS A 196 -6.99 8.88 -5.06
CA LYS A 196 -7.77 9.77 -4.18
C LYS A 196 -7.35 11.21 -4.48
N LYS A 197 -8.25 11.98 -5.10
CA LYS A 197 -8.04 13.39 -5.44
C LYS A 197 -8.68 14.27 -4.38
N LEU A 198 -7.89 15.13 -3.75
CA LEU A 198 -8.32 16.14 -2.78
C LEU A 198 -8.35 17.49 -3.50
N GLU A 199 -9.54 18.05 -3.73
CA GLU A 199 -9.70 19.34 -4.41
C GLU A 199 -9.08 20.46 -3.56
N LYS A 200 -8.07 21.17 -4.08
CA LYS A 200 -7.30 22.20 -3.34
C LYS A 200 -8.21 23.26 -2.71
N LYS A 201 -9.18 23.77 -3.47
CA LYS A 201 -10.17 24.76 -2.99
C LYS A 201 -11.06 24.21 -1.87
N ARG A 202 -11.40 22.92 -1.91
CA ARG A 202 -12.24 22.28 -0.90
C ARG A 202 -11.48 22.02 0.39
N VAL A 203 -10.23 21.60 0.28
CA VAL A 203 -9.30 21.46 1.42
C VAL A 203 -9.19 22.81 2.13
N LYS A 204 -8.88 23.88 1.39
CA LYS A 204 -8.77 25.25 1.94
C LYS A 204 -10.05 25.74 2.59
N LYS A 205 -11.19 25.58 1.91
CA LYS A 205 -12.51 25.99 2.44
C LYS A 205 -12.82 25.35 3.80
N ARG A 206 -12.38 24.11 4.00
CA ARG A 206 -12.66 23.31 5.19
C ARG A 206 -11.52 23.29 6.20
N LYS A 207 -10.42 24.02 5.96
CA LYS A 207 -9.20 23.98 6.77
C LYS A 207 -8.70 22.55 6.98
N GLY A 208 -8.68 21.76 5.90
CA GLY A 208 -8.39 20.32 5.89
C GLY A 208 -6.93 19.96 5.69
N GLU A 209 -6.01 20.92 5.68
CA GLU A 209 -4.60 20.75 5.33
C GLU A 209 -3.90 19.78 6.28
N ALA A 210 -4.08 19.97 7.59
CA ALA A 210 -3.50 19.10 8.61
C ALA A 210 -4.01 17.65 8.51
N MET A 211 -5.30 17.49 8.18
CA MET A 211 -5.93 16.18 8.01
C MET A 211 -5.35 15.45 6.79
N ALA A 212 -5.19 16.16 5.67
CA ALA A 212 -4.61 15.61 4.44
C ALA A 212 -3.13 15.22 4.61
N LEU A 213 -2.33 16.07 5.26
CA LEU A 213 -0.93 15.74 5.58
C LEU A 213 -0.83 14.57 6.55
N ASN A 214 -1.71 14.52 7.55
CA ASN A 214 -1.69 13.45 8.53
C ASN A 214 -2.08 12.10 7.92
N GLU A 215 -3.11 12.05 7.08
CA GLU A 215 -3.47 10.83 6.33
C GLU A 215 -2.27 10.33 5.52
N LYS A 216 -1.65 11.23 4.74
CA LYS A 216 -0.46 10.92 3.93
C LYS A 216 0.70 10.39 4.79
N ARG A 217 1.02 11.06 5.89
CA ARG A 217 2.13 10.66 6.79
C ARG A 217 1.89 9.30 7.43
N ILE A 218 0.66 9.03 7.89
CA ILE A 218 0.31 7.73 8.48
C ILE A 218 0.43 6.65 7.42
N LEU A 219 -0.14 6.88 6.24
CA LEU A 219 -0.03 5.98 5.09
C LEU A 219 1.43 5.68 4.71
N GLU A 220 2.32 6.68 4.71
CA GLU A 220 3.77 6.49 4.45
C GLU A 220 4.50 5.71 5.56
N LYS A 221 4.04 5.79 6.81
CA LYS A 221 4.66 5.13 7.97
C LYS A 221 4.21 3.68 8.13
N VAL A 222 2.92 3.41 7.91
CA VAL A 222 2.32 2.11 8.14
C VAL A 222 2.74 1.18 7.01
N ASN A 223 3.80 0.40 7.25
CA ASN A 223 4.25 -0.68 6.35
C ASN A 223 3.35 -1.93 6.44
N SER A 224 2.04 -1.74 6.63
CA SER A 224 1.06 -2.75 6.24
C SER A 224 0.88 -2.67 4.72
N SER A 225 0.21 -3.61 4.06
CA SER A 225 0.17 -3.66 2.58
C SER A 225 -0.63 -2.52 1.89
N PHE A 226 -0.72 -1.36 2.55
CA PHE A 226 -1.32 -0.09 2.15
C PHE A 226 -0.38 1.11 2.21
N VAL A 227 0.92 0.91 2.00
CA VAL A 227 1.79 2.05 1.74
C VAL A 227 1.33 2.72 0.43
N PRO A 228 1.00 4.03 0.44
CA PRO A 228 0.62 4.77 -0.76
C PRO A 228 1.82 4.71 -1.70
N GLY A 229 1.58 4.35 -2.96
CA GLY A 229 2.68 4.21 -3.90
C GLY A 229 3.30 5.55 -4.26
N LEU A 230 2.47 6.59 -4.43
CA LEU A 230 2.85 7.87 -5.01
C LEU A 230 1.97 9.02 -4.47
N ALA A 231 2.55 10.18 -4.18
CA ALA A 231 1.84 11.43 -3.87
C ALA A 231 2.28 12.55 -4.83
N TYR A 232 1.33 13.18 -5.52
CA TYR A 232 1.61 14.24 -6.50
C TYR A 232 0.52 15.31 -6.53
N GLU A 233 0.79 16.43 -7.18
CA GLU A 233 -0.19 17.50 -7.37
C GLU A 233 -0.56 17.74 -8.84
N THR A 234 -1.72 18.36 -9.00
CA THR A 234 -2.19 18.94 -10.25
C THR A 234 -2.56 20.40 -10.01
N LYS A 235 -3.01 21.09 -11.06
CA LYS A 235 -3.51 22.47 -10.94
C LYS A 235 -4.60 22.60 -9.88
N ASP A 236 -5.51 21.64 -9.79
CA ASP A 236 -6.75 21.79 -9.02
C ASP A 236 -6.86 20.81 -7.82
N ALA A 237 -6.00 19.79 -7.75
CA ALA A 237 -6.09 18.74 -6.75
C ALA A 237 -4.72 18.19 -6.28
N LEU A 238 -4.67 17.74 -5.03
CA LEU A 238 -3.63 16.87 -4.50
C LEU A 238 -4.06 15.41 -4.68
N CYS A 239 -3.13 14.53 -5.04
CA CYS A 239 -3.43 13.16 -5.42
C CYS A 239 -2.63 12.15 -4.59
N LEU A 240 -3.32 11.21 -3.95
CA LEU A 240 -2.73 10.03 -3.33
C LEU A 240 -3.03 8.81 -4.20
N VAL A 241 -1.98 8.10 -4.62
CA VAL A 241 -2.08 6.86 -5.38
C VAL A 241 -1.95 5.70 -4.41
N LEU A 242 -3.04 4.96 -4.26
CA LEU A 242 -3.24 3.90 -3.27
C LEU A 242 -3.47 2.58 -3.99
N THR A 243 -3.13 1.47 -3.33
CA THR A 243 -3.50 0.13 -3.79
C THR A 243 -4.97 0.09 -4.19
N ILE A 244 -5.25 -0.39 -5.40
CA ILE A 244 -6.63 -0.54 -5.86
C ILE A 244 -7.27 -1.75 -5.19
N MET A 245 -8.49 -1.58 -4.71
CA MET A 245 -9.28 -2.61 -4.04
C MET A 245 -10.54 -2.83 -4.88
N ASN A 246 -10.44 -3.66 -5.92
CA ASN A 246 -11.51 -3.83 -6.91
C ASN A 246 -12.72 -4.60 -6.36
N GLY A 247 -12.54 -5.35 -5.27
CA GLY A 247 -13.59 -6.09 -4.61
C GLY A 247 -14.63 -5.18 -3.93
N GLY A 248 -14.44 -3.86 -3.90
CA GLY A 248 -15.41 -2.92 -3.35
C GLY A 248 -15.39 -2.83 -1.83
N ASP A 249 -16.29 -2.02 -1.28
CA ASP A 249 -16.40 -1.81 0.17
C ASP A 249 -17.35 -2.81 0.84
N LEU A 250 -17.10 -3.07 2.13
CA LEU A 250 -17.85 -4.06 2.90
C LEU A 250 -19.33 -3.68 3.04
N LYS A 251 -19.68 -2.38 2.99
CA LYS A 251 -21.07 -1.93 2.98
C LYS A 251 -21.81 -2.47 1.76
N PHE A 252 -21.21 -2.38 0.57
CA PHE A 252 -21.79 -2.95 -0.64
C PHE A 252 -22.03 -4.46 -0.46
N HIS A 253 -21.06 -5.18 0.08
CA HIS A 253 -21.18 -6.62 0.33
C HIS A 253 -22.31 -6.96 1.31
N ILE A 254 -22.40 -6.23 2.44
CA ILE A 254 -23.41 -6.48 3.48
C ILE A 254 -24.83 -6.21 2.95
N TYR A 255 -25.01 -5.17 2.13
CA TYR A 255 -26.34 -4.62 1.85
C TYR A 255 -26.86 -4.83 0.42
N ASN A 256 -26.00 -5.22 -0.53
CA ASN A 256 -26.31 -5.28 -1.95
C ASN A 256 -26.07 -6.67 -2.59
N MET A 257 -25.49 -7.64 -1.87
CA MET A 257 -25.24 -9.00 -2.39
C MET A 257 -26.36 -10.02 -2.07
N GLY A 258 -27.62 -9.57 -2.13
CA GLY A 258 -28.79 -10.40 -1.85
C GLY A 258 -29.32 -10.20 -0.43
N ASN A 259 -29.36 -11.26 0.37
CA ASN A 259 -29.77 -11.18 1.77
C ASN A 259 -28.77 -10.34 2.57
N SER A 260 -29.26 -9.48 3.46
CA SER A 260 -28.38 -8.60 4.22
C SER A 260 -27.59 -9.36 5.29
N GLY A 261 -26.30 -9.06 5.35
CA GLY A 261 -25.30 -9.73 6.18
C GLY A 261 -24.58 -10.88 5.48
N PHE A 262 -23.68 -11.53 6.21
CA PHE A 262 -22.86 -12.66 5.79
C PHE A 262 -23.17 -13.89 6.64
N ASP A 263 -22.73 -15.06 6.18
CA ASP A 263 -22.52 -16.19 7.07
C ASP A 263 -21.41 -15.89 8.10
N GLU A 264 -21.46 -16.60 9.22
CA GLU A 264 -20.54 -16.39 10.33
C GLU A 264 -19.08 -16.64 9.95
N GLN A 265 -18.80 -17.66 9.12
CA GLN A 265 -17.44 -17.98 8.68
C GLN A 265 -16.80 -16.81 7.94
N ARG A 266 -17.55 -16.17 7.02
CA ARG A 266 -17.10 -14.97 6.30
C ARG A 266 -16.91 -13.77 7.22
N ALA A 267 -17.86 -13.51 8.11
CA ALA A 267 -17.77 -12.41 9.07
C ALA A 267 -16.54 -12.54 10.00
N ILE A 268 -16.28 -13.76 10.51
CA ILE A 268 -15.15 -14.03 11.41
C ILE A 268 -13.81 -13.97 10.69
N PHE A 269 -13.73 -14.44 9.44
CA PHE A 269 -12.52 -14.28 8.62
C PHE A 269 -12.17 -12.80 8.44
N TYR A 270 -13.13 -11.96 8.06
CA TYR A 270 -12.90 -10.52 7.94
C TYR A 270 -12.60 -9.85 9.27
N ALA A 271 -13.26 -10.26 10.36
CA ALA A 271 -12.94 -9.76 11.70
C ALA A 271 -11.50 -10.07 12.11
N ALA A 272 -10.99 -11.25 11.76
CA ALA A 272 -9.61 -11.65 12.02
C ALA A 272 -8.62 -10.77 11.24
N GLU A 273 -8.88 -10.49 9.97
CA GLU A 273 -8.04 -9.59 9.16
C GLU A 273 -8.10 -8.13 9.64
N ILE A 274 -9.29 -7.64 10.04
CA ILE A 274 -9.43 -6.30 10.63
C ILE A 274 -8.65 -6.23 11.94
N CYS A 275 -8.71 -7.27 12.78
CA CYS A 275 -7.94 -7.36 14.03
C CYS A 275 -6.44 -7.24 13.78
N CYS A 276 -5.88 -7.94 12.78
CA CYS A 276 -4.49 -7.77 12.37
C CYS A 276 -4.19 -6.34 11.89
N GLY A 277 -5.06 -5.74 11.08
CA GLY A 277 -4.90 -4.37 10.61
C GLY A 277 -4.90 -3.33 11.74
N LEU A 278 -5.76 -3.51 12.75
CA LEU A 278 -5.78 -2.68 13.95
C LEU A 278 -4.51 -2.89 14.79
N GLU A 279 -4.06 -4.14 14.96
CA GLU A 279 -2.83 -4.43 15.68
C GLU A 279 -1.63 -3.72 15.05
N ASP A 280 -1.52 -3.72 13.72
CA ASP A 280 -0.45 -3.03 12.99
C ASP A 280 -0.47 -1.53 13.25
N LEU A 281 -1.65 -0.90 13.25
CA LEU A 281 -1.80 0.52 13.57
C LEU A 281 -1.43 0.80 15.03
N HIS A 282 -1.94 -0.01 15.97
CA HIS A 282 -1.71 0.17 17.41
C HIS A 282 -0.24 -0.04 17.79
N ARG A 283 0.47 -0.96 17.11
CA ARG A 283 1.92 -1.17 17.26
C ARG A 283 2.72 0.07 16.90
N GLU A 284 2.25 0.84 15.92
CA GLU A 284 2.81 2.13 15.53
C GLU A 284 2.25 3.32 16.34
N ARG A 285 1.52 3.01 17.42
CA ARG A 285 0.83 3.95 18.30
C ARG A 285 -0.23 4.80 17.59
N ILE A 286 -0.85 4.29 16.53
CA ILE A 286 -1.88 4.98 15.77
C ILE A 286 -3.25 4.42 16.13
N VAL A 287 -4.18 5.28 16.55
CA VAL A 287 -5.61 4.94 16.69
C VAL A 287 -6.35 5.34 15.42
N TYR A 288 -7.24 4.48 14.93
CA TYR A 288 -7.91 4.63 13.63
C TYR A 288 -9.15 5.53 13.68
N ARG A 289 -10.06 5.30 14.65
CA ARG A 289 -11.24 6.12 14.99
C ARG A 289 -12.38 6.21 13.97
N ASP A 290 -12.32 5.51 12.84
CA ASP A 290 -13.40 5.53 11.84
C ASP A 290 -13.67 4.15 11.23
N LEU A 291 -13.66 3.11 12.07
CA LEU A 291 -13.96 1.75 11.66
C LEU A 291 -15.46 1.59 11.37
N LYS A 292 -15.78 1.32 10.09
CA LYS A 292 -17.13 1.16 9.55
C LYS A 292 -17.09 0.43 8.20
N PRO A 293 -18.22 -0.13 7.71
CA PRO A 293 -18.21 -0.98 6.53
C PRO A 293 -17.73 -0.28 5.26
N GLU A 294 -17.97 1.03 5.12
CA GLU A 294 -17.50 1.83 3.97
C GLU A 294 -15.97 1.89 3.86
N ASN A 295 -15.27 1.76 4.99
CA ASN A 295 -13.83 1.94 5.04
C ASN A 295 -13.06 0.61 4.99
N ILE A 296 -13.75 -0.52 4.88
CA ILE A 296 -13.14 -1.84 4.72
C ILE A 296 -13.31 -2.27 3.26
N LEU A 297 -12.20 -2.42 2.54
CA LEU A 297 -12.20 -2.71 1.11
C LEU A 297 -11.66 -4.11 0.83
N LEU A 298 -12.17 -4.75 -0.23
CA LEU A 298 -11.76 -6.09 -0.68
C LEU A 298 -10.82 -6.01 -1.89
N ASP A 299 -9.77 -6.82 -1.91
CA ASP A 299 -8.93 -7.01 -3.09
C ASP A 299 -9.50 -8.06 -4.05
N ASP A 300 -8.84 -8.31 -5.18
CA ASP A 300 -9.28 -9.28 -6.20
C ASP A 300 -9.35 -10.73 -5.69
N ARG A 301 -8.64 -11.06 -4.60
CA ARG A 301 -8.64 -12.39 -3.98
C ARG A 301 -9.70 -12.51 -2.89
N GLY A 302 -10.24 -11.38 -2.42
CA GLY A 302 -11.25 -11.32 -1.38
C GLY A 302 -10.71 -11.04 0.02
N HIS A 303 -9.42 -10.73 0.16
CA HIS A 303 -8.86 -10.25 1.42
C HIS A 303 -9.34 -8.83 1.70
N ILE A 304 -9.67 -8.53 2.96
CA ILE A 304 -10.09 -7.21 3.37
C ILE A 304 -8.94 -6.38 3.90
N ARG A 305 -9.21 -5.08 4.00
CA ARG A 305 -8.14 -4.12 4.22
C ARG A 305 -8.74 -2.77 4.66
N ILE A 306 -8.20 -2.18 5.73
CA ILE A 306 -8.62 -0.87 6.27
C ILE A 306 -8.17 0.28 5.36
N SER A 307 -9.08 1.20 5.04
CA SER A 307 -8.83 2.37 4.18
C SER A 307 -9.22 3.69 4.87
N ASP A 308 -8.99 4.83 4.21
CA ASP A 308 -9.32 6.18 4.69
C ASP A 308 -8.81 6.51 6.11
N LEU A 309 -7.52 6.83 6.22
CA LEU A 309 -6.85 7.16 7.49
C LEU A 309 -7.00 8.64 7.87
N GLY A 310 -7.96 9.37 7.29
CA GLY A 310 -8.14 10.80 7.51
C GLY A 310 -8.40 11.19 8.97
N LEU A 311 -9.04 10.32 9.74
CA LEU A 311 -9.31 10.54 11.17
C LEU A 311 -8.30 9.86 12.10
N ALA A 312 -7.35 9.09 11.57
CA ALA A 312 -6.37 8.38 12.38
C ALA A 312 -5.40 9.36 13.05
N VAL A 313 -4.92 9.05 14.25
CA VAL A 313 -3.96 9.90 14.98
C VAL A 313 -2.90 9.04 15.65
N GLN A 314 -1.65 9.47 15.55
CA GLN A 314 -0.57 8.89 16.34
C GLN A 314 -0.61 9.46 17.76
N ILE A 315 -0.70 8.58 18.75
CA ILE A 315 -0.72 8.91 20.17
C ILE A 315 0.71 8.86 20.70
N PRO A 316 1.22 9.91 21.36
CA PRO A 316 2.53 9.86 22.01
C PRO A 316 2.62 8.75 23.06
N ASP A 317 3.83 8.26 23.34
CA ASP A 317 4.04 7.18 24.32
C ASP A 317 3.62 7.61 25.73
N GLY A 318 2.88 6.75 26.42
CA GLY A 318 2.33 7.04 27.76
C GLY A 318 1.19 8.06 27.80
N GLU A 319 0.80 8.65 26.66
CA GLU A 319 -0.25 9.66 26.59
C GLU A 319 -1.62 9.10 26.13
N THR A 320 -2.65 9.92 26.34
CA THR A 320 -4.02 9.72 25.84
C THR A 320 -4.43 10.90 24.98
N ILE A 321 -5.39 10.70 24.07
CA ILE A 321 -5.97 11.79 23.29
C ILE A 321 -7.41 12.01 23.68
N ARG A 322 -7.92 13.22 23.40
CA ARG A 322 -9.34 13.57 23.54
C ARG A 322 -9.85 14.13 22.23
N GLY A 323 -11.04 13.71 21.82
CA GLY A 323 -11.71 14.28 20.67
C GLY A 323 -12.90 13.45 20.20
N ARG A 324 -14.05 14.11 20.03
CA ARG A 324 -15.27 13.51 19.52
C ARG A 324 -15.29 13.50 17.99
N VAL A 325 -14.64 12.51 17.40
CA VAL A 325 -14.56 12.28 15.94
C VAL A 325 -14.97 10.85 15.60
N GLY A 326 -15.42 10.63 14.37
CA GLY A 326 -15.89 9.34 13.88
C GLY A 326 -17.32 9.40 13.32
N THR A 327 -17.79 8.27 12.84
CA THR A 327 -19.13 8.15 12.23
C THR A 327 -20.19 7.84 13.29
N VAL A 328 -21.34 8.53 13.23
CA VAL A 328 -22.49 8.31 14.14
C VAL A 328 -22.94 6.86 14.08
N GLY A 329 -23.09 6.22 15.24
CA GLY A 329 -23.41 4.79 15.38
C GLY A 329 -22.18 3.87 15.52
N TYR A 330 -20.98 4.35 15.16
CA TYR A 330 -19.72 3.61 15.30
C TYR A 330 -18.76 4.24 16.32
N MET A 331 -19.01 5.47 16.76
CA MET A 331 -18.25 6.08 17.85
C MET A 331 -18.51 5.35 19.17
N ALA A 332 -17.45 4.99 19.88
CA ALA A 332 -17.53 4.35 21.18
C ALA A 332 -18.12 5.29 22.26
N PRO A 333 -18.68 4.76 23.36
CA PRO A 333 -19.27 5.57 24.42
C PRO A 333 -18.32 6.65 24.97
N GLU A 334 -17.05 6.32 25.23
CA GLU A 334 -16.04 7.26 25.73
C GLU A 334 -15.73 8.38 24.74
N VAL A 335 -15.84 8.13 23.42
CA VAL A 335 -15.67 9.15 22.37
C VAL A 335 -16.87 10.08 22.34
N ILE A 336 -18.08 9.55 22.49
CA ILE A 336 -19.33 10.33 22.53
C ILE A 336 -19.37 11.23 23.76
N GLN A 337 -18.92 10.71 24.91
CA GLN A 337 -18.81 11.42 26.18
C GLN A 337 -17.60 12.38 26.23
N ASN A 338 -16.78 12.40 25.16
CA ASN A 338 -15.60 13.25 25.03
C ASN A 338 -14.56 13.03 26.15
N GLU A 339 -14.44 11.78 26.59
CA GLU A 339 -13.42 11.34 27.52
C GLU A 339 -12.06 11.18 26.82
N SER A 340 -11.00 11.00 27.60
CA SER A 340 -9.69 10.69 27.07
C SER A 340 -9.58 9.19 26.79
N TYR A 341 -8.98 8.82 25.67
CA TYR A 341 -8.86 7.42 25.23
C TYR A 341 -7.52 7.14 24.54
N THR A 342 -7.20 5.85 24.40
CA THR A 342 -6.11 5.37 23.55
C THR A 342 -6.64 4.61 22.33
N PHE A 343 -6.70 3.28 22.40
CA PHE A 343 -7.07 2.40 21.30
C PHE A 343 -8.47 1.77 21.45
N SER A 344 -9.10 1.96 22.61
CA SER A 344 -10.42 1.38 22.93
C SER A 344 -11.52 1.68 21.89
N PRO A 345 -11.54 2.84 21.18
CA PRO A 345 -12.57 3.08 20.17
C PRO A 345 -12.48 2.15 18.96
N ASP A 346 -11.29 1.64 18.63
CA ASP A 346 -11.11 0.76 17.47
C ASP A 346 -11.66 -0.64 17.76
N TRP A 347 -11.48 -1.15 18.98
CA TRP A 347 -12.06 -2.43 19.40
C TRP A 347 -13.59 -2.39 19.49
N TRP A 348 -14.14 -1.26 19.92
CA TRP A 348 -15.58 -1.00 19.83
C TRP A 348 -16.06 -1.04 18.36
N GLY A 349 -15.35 -0.34 17.47
CA GLY A 349 -15.65 -0.35 16.04
C GLY A 349 -15.61 -1.76 15.43
N LEU A 350 -14.68 -2.61 15.89
CA LEU A 350 -14.63 -4.02 15.48
C LEU A 350 -15.89 -4.76 15.94
N GLY A 351 -16.33 -4.55 17.17
CA GLY A 351 -17.59 -5.09 17.68
C GLY A 351 -18.80 -4.67 16.84
N CYS A 352 -18.88 -3.39 16.46
CA CYS A 352 -19.92 -2.88 15.56
C CYS A 352 -19.89 -3.58 14.20
N LEU A 353 -18.69 -3.81 13.64
CA LEU A 353 -18.54 -4.48 12.35
C LEU A 353 -18.90 -5.96 12.40
N VAL A 354 -18.46 -6.70 13.42
CA VAL A 354 -18.84 -8.12 13.57
C VAL A 354 -20.36 -8.25 13.66
N PHE A 355 -20.99 -7.39 14.48
CA PHE A 355 -22.44 -7.37 14.60
C PHE A 355 -23.11 -7.08 13.25
N GLU A 356 -22.68 -6.03 12.56
CA GLU A 356 -23.33 -5.59 11.32
C GLU A 356 -23.12 -6.58 10.17
N MET A 357 -21.96 -7.23 10.11
CA MET A 357 -21.68 -8.31 9.17
C MET A 357 -22.62 -9.49 9.36
N ILE A 358 -22.86 -9.96 10.59
CA ILE A 358 -23.73 -11.12 10.84
C ILE A 358 -25.22 -10.73 10.77
N GLN A 359 -25.62 -9.68 11.49
CA GLN A 359 -27.01 -9.27 11.57
C GLN A 359 -27.53 -8.72 10.23
N GLY A 360 -26.68 -8.02 9.47
CA GLY A 360 -27.07 -7.28 8.27
C GLY A 360 -27.67 -5.89 8.56
N GLN A 361 -27.43 -5.35 9.75
CA GLN A 361 -27.78 -3.98 10.15
C GLN A 361 -26.88 -3.51 11.31
N SER A 362 -26.70 -2.20 11.46
CA SER A 362 -25.95 -1.61 12.58
C SER A 362 -26.62 -1.88 13.94
N PRO A 363 -25.85 -2.08 15.04
CA PRO A 363 -26.40 -2.40 16.36
C PRO A 363 -27.30 -1.31 16.95
N PHE A 364 -27.02 -0.03 16.66
CA PHE A 364 -27.72 1.10 17.28
C PHE A 364 -28.58 1.92 16.29
N ARG A 365 -28.60 1.51 15.01
CA ARG A 365 -29.34 2.24 13.96
C ARG A 365 -29.87 1.31 12.89
N LYS A 366 -31.20 1.27 12.72
CA LYS A 366 -31.84 0.47 11.68
C LYS A 366 -31.61 1.07 10.29
N ARG A 367 -31.57 0.22 9.27
CA ARG A 367 -31.40 0.65 7.87
C ARG A 367 -32.57 1.56 7.46
N LYS A 368 -32.26 2.68 6.81
CA LYS A 368 -33.22 3.74 6.40
C LYS A 368 -33.97 4.42 7.55
N GLU A 369 -33.58 4.18 8.80
CA GLU A 369 -34.14 4.88 9.96
C GLU A 369 -33.74 6.37 9.94
N ARG A 370 -34.76 7.23 10.01
CA ARG A 370 -34.61 8.68 10.16
C ARG A 370 -34.68 9.03 11.63
N VAL A 371 -33.53 8.97 12.29
CA VAL A 371 -33.36 9.26 13.72
C VAL A 371 -32.33 10.38 13.89
N LYS A 372 -32.56 11.25 14.90
CA LYS A 372 -31.63 12.32 15.23
C LYS A 372 -30.32 11.75 15.79
N ARG A 373 -29.22 12.48 15.63
CA ARG A 373 -27.90 12.04 16.11
C ARG A 373 -27.90 11.76 17.60
N GLU A 374 -28.56 12.61 18.37
CA GLU A 374 -28.60 12.57 19.83
C GLU A 374 -29.26 11.29 20.36
N GLU A 375 -30.26 10.77 19.64
CA GLU A 375 -30.91 9.51 19.99
C GLU A 375 -30.00 8.32 19.69
N VAL A 376 -29.31 8.30 18.54
CA VAL A 376 -28.32 7.23 18.26
C VAL A 376 -27.21 7.26 19.30
N ASP A 377 -26.73 8.45 19.67
CA ASP A 377 -25.72 8.61 20.72
C ASP A 377 -26.21 8.13 22.10
N ARG A 378 -27.51 8.31 22.41
CA ARG A 378 -28.14 7.78 23.63
C ARG A 378 -28.15 6.25 23.61
N ARG A 379 -28.62 5.64 22.51
CA ARG A 379 -28.64 4.17 22.33
C ARG A 379 -27.25 3.55 22.51
N VAL A 380 -26.22 4.16 21.93
CA VAL A 380 -24.83 3.70 22.09
C VAL A 380 -24.39 3.69 23.56
N ARG A 381 -24.84 4.65 24.38
CA ARG A 381 -24.45 4.76 25.80
C ARG A 381 -25.28 3.86 26.72
N GLU A 382 -26.56 3.70 26.43
CA GLU A 382 -27.54 3.18 27.40
C GLU A 382 -28.14 1.83 26.99
N ASP A 383 -28.31 1.58 25.70
CA ASP A 383 -29.02 0.40 25.22
C ASP A 383 -28.04 -0.77 25.04
N GLN A 384 -28.49 -1.97 25.38
CA GLN A 384 -27.81 -3.22 25.03
C GLN A 384 -28.20 -3.63 23.62
N GLU A 385 -27.25 -4.16 22.86
CA GLU A 385 -27.52 -4.66 21.52
C GLU A 385 -28.36 -5.95 21.53
N GLU A 386 -29.23 -6.10 20.53
CA GLU A 386 -30.10 -7.27 20.39
C GLU A 386 -29.58 -8.21 19.31
N TYR A 387 -29.42 -9.50 19.63
CA TYR A 387 -28.89 -10.52 18.73
C TYR A 387 -30.02 -11.41 18.19
N SER A 388 -30.08 -11.57 16.87
CA SER A 388 -30.97 -12.55 16.24
C SER A 388 -30.42 -13.99 16.31
N ASP A 389 -31.20 -14.93 15.80
CA ASP A 389 -30.84 -16.34 15.60
C ASP A 389 -29.67 -16.56 14.62
N LYS A 390 -29.23 -15.52 13.92
CA LYS A 390 -28.05 -15.56 13.04
C LYS A 390 -26.72 -15.72 13.78
N PHE A 391 -26.67 -15.46 15.08
CA PHE A 391 -25.43 -15.53 15.86
C PHE A 391 -25.31 -16.86 16.60
N SER A 392 -24.17 -17.53 16.45
CA SER A 392 -23.76 -18.55 17.42
C SER A 392 -23.52 -17.95 18.81
N GLU A 393 -23.46 -18.80 19.83
CA GLU A 393 -23.17 -18.33 21.19
C GLU A 393 -21.78 -17.70 21.28
N GLU A 394 -20.78 -18.25 20.60
CA GLU A 394 -19.44 -17.66 20.50
C GLU A 394 -19.44 -16.31 19.75
N ALA A 395 -20.32 -16.15 18.74
CA ALA A 395 -20.42 -14.89 17.99
C ALA A 395 -21.10 -13.79 18.82
N LYS A 396 -22.14 -14.14 19.58
CA LYS A 396 -22.74 -13.23 20.56
C LYS A 396 -21.71 -12.82 21.61
N ASP A 397 -20.94 -13.78 22.12
CA ASP A 397 -19.98 -13.52 23.18
C ASP A 397 -18.87 -12.56 22.75
N ILE A 398 -18.24 -12.77 21.58
CA ILE A 398 -17.20 -11.85 21.10
C ILE A 398 -17.75 -10.44 20.85
N CYS A 399 -18.95 -10.35 20.25
CA CYS A 399 -19.60 -9.06 20.00
C CYS A 399 -19.88 -8.32 21.30
N ARG A 400 -20.45 -8.99 22.31
CA ARG A 400 -20.76 -8.41 23.62
C ARG A 400 -19.51 -7.94 24.33
N GLN A 401 -18.42 -8.72 24.30
CA GLN A 401 -17.16 -8.34 24.94
C GLN A 401 -16.48 -7.15 24.23
N LEU A 402 -16.58 -7.05 22.90
CA LEU A 402 -16.08 -5.88 22.13
C LEU A 402 -16.99 -4.64 22.28
N LEU A 403 -18.31 -4.83 22.46
CA LEU A 403 -19.31 -3.79 22.66
C LEU A 403 -19.57 -3.47 24.15
N ALA A 404 -18.67 -3.91 25.03
CA ALA A 404 -18.67 -3.49 26.43
C ALA A 404 -18.56 -1.96 26.50
N LYS A 405 -19.50 -1.35 27.23
CA LYS A 405 -19.66 0.10 27.26
C LYS A 405 -18.51 0.76 28.05
N ASP A 406 -18.07 0.14 29.15
CA ASP A 406 -16.83 0.51 29.85
C ASP A 406 -15.61 0.03 29.06
N PRO A 407 -14.71 0.93 28.60
CA PRO A 407 -13.50 0.54 27.90
C PRO A 407 -12.56 -0.34 28.74
N LYS A 408 -12.62 -0.32 30.08
CA LYS A 408 -11.79 -1.17 30.94
C LYS A 408 -12.21 -2.64 30.92
N GLU A 409 -13.49 -2.91 30.67
CA GLU A 409 -14.03 -4.26 30.56
C GLU A 409 -14.00 -4.78 29.12
N ARG A 410 -13.75 -3.89 28.14
CA ARG A 410 -13.79 -4.19 26.72
C ARG A 410 -12.64 -5.10 26.28
N LEU A 411 -12.96 -6.12 25.49
CA LEU A 411 -11.97 -7.02 24.90
C LEU A 411 -10.98 -6.24 24.04
N GLY A 412 -9.69 -6.52 24.20
CA GLY A 412 -8.60 -5.78 23.55
C GLY A 412 -8.10 -4.58 24.34
N CYS A 413 -8.71 -4.27 25.49
CA CYS A 413 -8.34 -3.13 26.34
C CYS A 413 -7.77 -3.55 27.71
N GLN A 414 -7.59 -4.85 27.98
CA GLN A 414 -7.18 -5.37 29.29
C GLN A 414 -5.65 -5.52 29.45
N GLY A 415 -4.89 -4.89 28.55
CA GLY A 415 -3.42 -4.76 28.63
C GLY A 415 -2.62 -5.61 27.64
N ARG A 416 -3.22 -6.59 26.95
CA ARG A 416 -2.57 -7.41 25.91
C ARG A 416 -3.07 -7.12 24.49
N GLY A 417 -4.00 -6.16 24.33
CA GLY A 417 -4.39 -5.65 23.01
C GLY A 417 -5.00 -6.73 22.12
N ALA A 418 -4.56 -6.77 20.86
CA ALA A 418 -5.02 -7.75 19.87
C ALA A 418 -4.85 -9.21 20.33
N VAL A 419 -3.88 -9.51 21.21
CA VAL A 419 -3.68 -10.88 21.73
C VAL A 419 -4.93 -11.41 22.44
N GLU A 420 -5.66 -10.55 23.15
CA GLU A 420 -6.90 -10.93 23.84
C GLU A 420 -7.97 -11.32 22.82
N VAL A 421 -8.14 -10.51 21.79
CA VAL A 421 -9.10 -10.73 20.71
C VAL A 421 -8.76 -12.02 19.95
N LYS A 422 -7.48 -12.19 19.56
CA LYS A 422 -6.99 -13.37 18.83
C LYS A 422 -7.15 -14.68 19.62
N GLN A 423 -7.19 -14.62 20.96
CA GLN A 423 -7.39 -15.77 21.84
C GLN A 423 -8.86 -16.13 22.07
N HIS A 424 -9.81 -15.32 21.59
CA HIS A 424 -11.23 -15.60 21.75
C HIS A 424 -11.60 -16.96 21.10
N PRO A 425 -12.46 -17.80 21.72
CA PRO A 425 -12.80 -19.13 21.22
C PRO A 425 -13.27 -19.17 19.76
N ILE A 426 -14.00 -18.15 19.30
CA ILE A 426 -14.47 -18.08 17.90
C ILE A 426 -13.33 -17.99 16.87
N LEU A 427 -12.15 -17.50 17.27
CA LEU A 427 -10.97 -17.33 16.42
C LEU A 427 -9.96 -18.47 16.56
N ARG A 428 -10.24 -19.49 17.39
CA ARG A 428 -9.29 -20.58 17.71
C ARG A 428 -8.76 -21.35 16.49
N ASN A 429 -9.53 -21.40 15.41
CA ASN A 429 -9.18 -22.12 14.18
C ASN A 429 -8.41 -21.25 13.17
N ILE A 430 -8.17 -19.97 13.48
CA ILE A 430 -7.42 -19.07 12.62
C ILE A 430 -5.93 -19.10 12.99
N ASN A 431 -5.09 -19.57 12.08
CA ASN A 431 -3.65 -19.41 12.22
C ASN A 431 -3.25 -17.99 11.81
N PHE A 432 -3.14 -17.09 12.78
CA PHE A 432 -2.87 -15.66 12.54
C PHE A 432 -1.55 -15.38 11.80
N LYS A 433 -0.50 -16.17 12.03
CA LYS A 433 0.77 -16.01 11.28
C LYS A 433 0.57 -16.26 9.78
N ARG A 434 -0.26 -17.26 9.44
CA ARG A 434 -0.61 -17.56 8.04
C ARG A 434 -1.60 -16.56 7.46
N LEU A 435 -2.53 -16.05 8.27
CA LEU A 435 -3.45 -14.99 7.87
C LEU A 435 -2.67 -13.71 7.50
N GLU A 436 -1.76 -13.27 8.36
CA GLU A 436 -0.89 -12.10 8.13
C GLU A 436 0.00 -12.26 6.89
N ALA A 437 0.38 -13.50 6.58
CA ALA A 437 1.11 -13.84 5.35
C ALA A 437 0.21 -14.01 4.10
N ASN A 438 -1.11 -13.76 4.20
CA ASN A 438 -2.11 -13.98 3.15
C ASN A 438 -2.08 -15.42 2.56
N MET A 439 -1.81 -16.41 3.42
CA MET A 439 -1.72 -17.84 3.10
C MET A 439 -2.98 -18.63 3.45
N LEU A 440 -4.01 -17.96 3.96
CA LEU A 440 -5.35 -18.52 4.14
C LEU A 440 -6.24 -18.02 3.02
N ASP A 441 -6.97 -18.92 2.38
CA ASP A 441 -7.89 -18.54 1.31
C ASP A 441 -9.13 -17.86 1.91
N PRO A 442 -9.53 -16.68 1.40
CA PRO A 442 -10.76 -16.04 1.84
C PRO A 442 -12.00 -16.89 1.51
N PRO A 443 -13.02 -16.91 2.38
CA PRO A 443 -14.25 -17.66 2.15
C PRO A 443 -15.11 -17.10 1.00
N PHE A 444 -14.79 -15.90 0.51
CA PHE A 444 -15.43 -15.26 -0.62
C PHE A 444 -14.37 -14.66 -1.53
N SER A 445 -14.44 -14.97 -2.83
CA SER A 445 -13.62 -14.36 -3.88
C SER A 445 -14.50 -13.50 -4.79
N PRO A 446 -14.19 -12.20 -4.97
CA PRO A 446 -14.90 -11.35 -5.91
C PRO A 446 -14.83 -11.87 -7.35
N ASP A 447 -15.91 -11.77 -8.10
CA ASP A 447 -15.91 -12.06 -9.53
C ASP A 447 -15.06 -11.00 -10.26
N PRO A 448 -13.97 -11.37 -10.95
CA PRO A 448 -13.11 -10.42 -11.65
C PRO A 448 -13.81 -9.69 -12.81
N ARG A 449 -15.02 -10.12 -13.22
CA ARG A 449 -15.85 -9.47 -14.23
C ARG A 449 -16.89 -8.53 -13.63
N ALA A 450 -17.08 -8.57 -12.32
CA ALA A 450 -18.03 -7.73 -11.61
C ALA A 450 -17.36 -6.44 -11.12
N VAL A 451 -18.21 -5.45 -10.87
CA VAL A 451 -17.84 -4.19 -10.26
C VAL A 451 -18.63 -4.04 -8.98
N TYR A 452 -17.92 -3.95 -7.86
CA TYR A 452 -18.51 -3.83 -6.53
C TYR A 452 -18.55 -2.37 -6.06
N CYS A 453 -19.11 -1.49 -6.88
CA CYS A 453 -19.35 -0.10 -6.51
C CYS A 453 -20.68 0.40 -7.09
N LYS A 454 -21.14 1.56 -6.63
CA LYS A 454 -22.30 2.22 -7.23
C LYS A 454 -22.02 2.65 -8.66
N ASP A 455 -23.06 2.75 -9.47
CA ASP A 455 -22.97 3.36 -10.80
C ASP A 455 -22.47 4.81 -10.69
N VAL A 456 -21.68 5.25 -11.68
CA VAL A 456 -21.07 6.59 -11.66
C VAL A 456 -22.13 7.70 -11.59
N LEU A 457 -23.30 7.46 -12.19
CA LEU A 457 -24.44 8.38 -12.16
C LEU A 457 -25.07 8.51 -10.76
N ASP A 458 -24.95 7.48 -9.92
CA ASP A 458 -25.44 7.47 -8.53
C ASP A 458 -24.42 8.04 -7.55
N ILE A 459 -23.21 8.37 -8.02
CA ILE A 459 -22.20 9.07 -7.23
C ILE A 459 -22.54 10.56 -7.28
N GLU A 460 -23.09 11.08 -6.18
CA GLU A 460 -23.46 12.48 -6.06
C GLU A 460 -22.32 13.42 -6.49
N GLN A 461 -22.61 14.36 -7.39
CA GLN A 461 -21.62 15.36 -7.76
C GLN A 461 -21.39 16.38 -6.65
N PHE A 462 -20.17 16.89 -6.54
CA PHE A 462 -19.90 18.01 -5.65
C PHE A 462 -20.36 19.33 -6.26
N SER A 463 -20.97 20.18 -5.44
CA SER A 463 -21.10 21.60 -5.79
C SER A 463 -19.71 22.24 -5.95
N THR A 464 -19.53 23.00 -7.03
CA THR A 464 -18.29 23.77 -7.26
C THR A 464 -18.02 24.74 -6.10
N VAL A 465 -16.79 24.76 -5.61
CA VAL A 465 -16.38 25.70 -4.55
C VAL A 465 -16.17 27.09 -5.16
N LYS A 466 -17.06 28.03 -4.84
CA LYS A 466 -16.96 29.45 -5.20
C LYS A 466 -16.37 30.27 -4.05
N GLY A 467 -15.75 31.41 -4.37
CA GLY A 467 -15.26 32.38 -3.39
C GLY A 467 -13.98 31.98 -2.64
N VAL A 468 -13.24 30.99 -3.13
CA VAL A 468 -11.96 30.54 -2.54
C VAL A 468 -10.86 30.68 -3.58
N ASN A 469 -9.87 31.52 -3.25
CA ASN A 469 -8.66 31.70 -4.03
C ASN A 469 -7.51 30.94 -3.37
N ILE A 470 -6.70 30.29 -4.20
CA ILE A 470 -5.43 29.71 -3.78
C ILE A 470 -4.41 30.83 -3.82
N ASP A 471 -3.62 30.97 -2.77
CA ASP A 471 -2.60 32.00 -2.60
C ASP A 471 -1.24 31.37 -2.25
N PRO A 472 -0.13 32.11 -2.30
CA PRO A 472 1.20 31.54 -2.10
C PRO A 472 1.43 30.88 -0.74
N THR A 473 0.61 31.17 0.29
CA THR A 473 0.74 30.49 1.60
C THR A 473 0.30 29.03 1.54
N ASP A 474 -0.48 28.66 0.53
CA ASP A 474 -0.89 27.27 0.30
C ASP A 474 0.24 26.41 -0.30
N ASP A 475 1.22 27.02 -0.97
CA ASP A 475 2.27 26.31 -1.70
C ASP A 475 3.19 25.52 -0.77
N ASP A 476 3.47 26.04 0.44
CA ASP A 476 4.22 25.32 1.47
C ASP A 476 3.54 24.00 1.86
N PHE A 477 2.21 24.00 1.95
CA PHE A 477 1.43 22.80 2.22
C PHE A 477 1.50 21.83 1.04
N TYR A 478 1.37 22.32 -0.18
CA TYR A 478 1.46 21.48 -1.38
C TYR A 478 2.84 20.83 -1.53
N HIS A 479 3.92 21.57 -1.31
CA HIS A 479 5.28 21.03 -1.34
C HIS A 479 5.52 19.96 -0.28
N LYS A 480 5.00 20.13 0.95
CA LYS A 480 5.08 19.09 2.00
C LYS A 480 4.28 17.84 1.65
N PHE A 481 3.18 18.01 0.91
CA PHE A 481 2.34 16.90 0.49
C PHE A 481 2.99 16.05 -0.62
N VAL A 482 3.67 16.69 -1.58
CA VAL A 482 4.21 16.03 -2.78
C VAL A 482 5.59 15.43 -2.51
N THR A 483 5.62 14.19 -2.03
CA THR A 483 6.88 13.41 -1.84
C THR A 483 7.28 12.56 -3.03
N GLY A 484 6.45 12.47 -4.09
CA GLY A 484 6.74 11.63 -5.24
C GLY A 484 6.45 10.16 -4.94
N SER A 485 7.35 9.25 -5.34
CA SER A 485 7.21 7.82 -5.12
C SER A 485 7.66 7.37 -3.74
N VAL A 486 6.93 6.42 -3.16
CA VAL A 486 7.35 5.70 -1.97
C VAL A 486 8.09 4.43 -2.39
N SER A 487 9.27 4.20 -1.82
CA SER A 487 10.24 3.24 -2.34
C SER A 487 9.73 1.80 -2.41
N ILE A 488 9.19 1.26 -1.31
CA ILE A 488 8.81 -0.17 -1.25
C ILE A 488 7.66 -0.49 -2.23
N PRO A 489 6.54 0.26 -2.28
CA PRO A 489 5.48 -0.02 -3.25
C PRO A 489 5.92 0.15 -4.70
N TRP A 490 6.75 1.17 -5.00
CA TRP A 490 7.25 1.40 -6.35
C TRP A 490 8.14 0.24 -6.81
N GLN A 491 9.02 -0.26 -5.93
CA GLN A 491 9.88 -1.40 -6.23
C GLN A 491 9.06 -2.69 -6.40
N ASN A 492 8.07 -2.92 -5.55
CA ASN A 492 7.13 -4.05 -5.70
C ASN A 492 6.38 -3.98 -7.02
N GLU A 493 5.90 -2.81 -7.43
CA GLU A 493 5.29 -2.60 -8.75
C GLU A 493 6.23 -2.99 -9.89
N MET A 494 7.50 -2.57 -9.85
CA MET A 494 8.46 -2.92 -10.90
C MET A 494 8.68 -4.43 -10.99
N ILE A 495 8.67 -5.14 -9.86
CA ILE A 495 8.86 -6.59 -9.79
C ILE A 495 7.59 -7.33 -10.25
N GLU A 496 6.44 -7.02 -9.65
CA GLU A 496 5.14 -7.65 -9.93
C GLU A 496 4.75 -7.49 -11.40
N MET A 497 5.01 -6.33 -11.98
CA MET A 497 4.73 -6.06 -13.38
C MET A 497 5.87 -6.50 -14.30
N GLU A 498 6.82 -7.31 -13.84
CA GLU A 498 7.97 -7.85 -14.59
C GLU A 498 8.90 -6.80 -15.23
N CYS A 499 8.70 -5.50 -14.97
CA CYS A 499 9.56 -4.42 -15.46
C CYS A 499 11.01 -4.61 -14.99
N PHE A 500 11.21 -4.98 -13.72
CA PHE A 500 12.52 -5.25 -13.16
C PHE A 500 13.23 -6.37 -13.93
N LYS A 501 12.58 -7.52 -14.12
CA LYS A 501 13.15 -8.66 -14.84
C LYS A 501 13.52 -8.32 -16.29
N GLU A 502 12.67 -7.56 -16.98
CA GLU A 502 12.89 -7.21 -18.40
C GLU A 502 13.91 -6.08 -18.63
N ILE A 503 14.10 -5.19 -17.66
CA ILE A 503 15.05 -4.05 -17.75
C ILE A 503 16.38 -4.40 -17.09
N ASN A 504 16.37 -5.17 -16.01
CA ASN A 504 17.56 -5.54 -15.23
C ASN A 504 18.36 -6.66 -15.93
N VAL A 505 18.84 -6.37 -17.13
CA VAL A 505 19.71 -7.26 -17.91
C VAL A 505 21.17 -6.87 -17.72
N TYR A 506 22.04 -7.88 -17.82
CA TYR A 506 23.49 -7.76 -17.87
C TYR A 506 23.95 -8.30 -19.23
N GLU A 507 25.04 -7.76 -19.79
CA GLU A 507 25.63 -8.37 -21.00
C GLU A 507 26.19 -9.75 -20.62
N THR A 508 25.90 -10.74 -21.47
CA THR A 508 26.03 -12.19 -21.16
C THR A 508 27.48 -12.70 -21.09
N ASP A 509 28.46 -11.84 -21.31
CA ASP A 509 29.85 -12.15 -21.60
C ASP A 509 30.86 -11.49 -20.64
N GLY A 510 30.40 -11.04 -19.47
CA GLY A 510 31.28 -10.46 -18.44
C GLY A 510 31.69 -9.01 -18.72
N THR A 511 31.14 -8.38 -19.77
CA THR A 511 31.24 -6.94 -20.01
C THR A 511 30.19 -6.19 -19.19
N LEU A 512 30.60 -5.08 -18.56
CA LEU A 512 29.65 -4.15 -17.94
C LEU A 512 28.72 -3.61 -19.03
N CYS A 513 27.40 -3.67 -18.80
CA CYS A 513 26.45 -3.07 -19.72
C CYS A 513 26.80 -1.59 -19.95
N SER A 514 26.60 -1.10 -21.18
CA SER A 514 27.02 0.26 -21.55
C SER A 514 26.55 1.39 -20.63
N ASP A 515 25.44 1.22 -19.89
CA ASP A 515 24.95 2.17 -18.89
C ASP A 515 25.70 2.14 -17.54
N LEU A 516 26.44 1.06 -17.27
CA LEU A 516 27.26 0.84 -16.06
C LEU A 516 28.76 1.10 -16.28
N ASP A 517 29.21 1.25 -17.53
CA ASP A 517 30.60 1.51 -17.86
C ASP A 517 30.97 2.99 -17.63
N VAL A 518 31.61 3.28 -16.50
CA VAL A 518 32.07 4.64 -16.14
C VAL A 518 33.01 5.27 -17.15
N ASN A 519 33.69 4.47 -17.98
CA ASN A 519 34.64 4.95 -18.98
C ASN A 519 33.96 5.30 -20.31
N ARG A 520 32.68 4.95 -20.50
CA ARG A 520 31.91 5.36 -21.66
C ARG A 520 31.17 6.66 -21.38
N PRO A 521 31.21 7.64 -22.29
CA PRO A 521 30.46 8.88 -22.11
C PRO A 521 28.95 8.61 -22.23
N ASN A 522 28.17 9.34 -21.42
CA ASN A 522 26.71 9.31 -21.52
C ASN A 522 26.27 9.64 -22.97
N PRO A 523 25.60 8.73 -23.69
CA PRO A 523 25.27 8.95 -25.08
C PRO A 523 24.35 10.17 -25.23
N PRO A 524 24.59 11.05 -26.22
CA PRO A 524 23.80 12.27 -26.40
C PRO A 524 22.31 11.92 -26.63
N PRO A 525 21.37 12.74 -26.12
CA PRO A 525 19.95 12.46 -26.24
C PRO A 525 19.55 12.29 -27.72
N LYS A 526 18.78 11.23 -28.02
CA LYS A 526 18.32 10.96 -29.39
C LYS A 526 17.51 12.15 -29.92
N ARG A 527 18.10 12.86 -30.88
CA ARG A 527 17.49 14.01 -31.56
C ARG A 527 16.23 13.57 -32.33
N GLY A 528 15.07 14.10 -31.92
CA GLY A 528 13.77 13.78 -32.51
C GLY A 528 13.65 14.18 -33.98
N PHE A 529 12.60 13.70 -34.65
CA PHE A 529 12.31 13.98 -36.07
C PHE A 529 12.32 15.48 -36.39
N PHE A 530 11.75 16.32 -35.51
CA PHE A 530 11.73 17.77 -35.68
C PHE A 530 13.13 18.40 -35.67
N TYR A 531 14.05 17.93 -34.82
CA TYR A 531 15.43 18.41 -34.80
C TYR A 531 16.15 18.13 -36.14
N ARG A 532 15.81 17.03 -36.82
CA ARG A 532 16.34 16.71 -38.16
C ARG A 532 15.72 17.56 -39.28
N LEU A 533 14.45 17.98 -39.15
CA LEU A 533 13.80 18.88 -40.11
C LEU A 533 14.38 20.30 -40.06
N PHE A 534 14.57 20.87 -38.86
CA PHE A 534 15.04 22.25 -38.72
C PHE A 534 16.50 22.46 -39.18
N ARG A 535 17.32 21.39 -39.23
CA ARG A 535 18.66 21.47 -39.81
C ARG A 535 18.67 21.37 -41.35
N ARG A 536 17.64 20.75 -41.93
CA ARG A 536 17.48 20.65 -43.39
C ARG A 536 17.07 21.99 -44.03
N GLN A 537 16.43 22.88 -43.26
CA GLN A 537 16.18 24.27 -43.69
C GLN A 537 17.39 25.20 -43.52
N ALA A 538 18.30 24.90 -42.58
CA ALA A 538 19.50 25.71 -42.34
C ALA A 538 20.68 25.42 -43.30
N SER A 539 20.51 24.51 -44.27
CA SER A 539 21.54 24.12 -45.25
C SER A 539 21.22 24.53 -46.69
N ALA A 540 20.20 25.37 -46.91
CA ALA A 540 19.98 26.01 -48.20
C ALA A 540 20.84 27.27 -48.31
N SER A 541 21.99 27.17 -48.97
CA SER A 541 22.83 28.31 -49.36
C SER A 541 22.07 29.25 -50.32
N PRO A 542 22.18 30.58 -50.19
CA PRO A 542 21.59 31.49 -51.16
C PRO A 542 22.37 31.44 -52.49
N PRO A 543 21.72 31.69 -53.65
CA PRO A 543 22.40 31.67 -54.94
C PRO A 543 23.40 32.83 -55.06
N ALA A 544 24.54 32.55 -55.68
CA ALA A 544 25.62 33.52 -55.91
C ALA A 544 25.16 34.68 -56.80
N ALA A 545 25.43 35.92 -56.36
CA ALA A 545 25.17 37.12 -57.12
C ALA A 545 26.15 37.24 -58.31
N SER A 546 25.61 37.26 -59.53
CA SER A 546 26.34 37.62 -60.74
C SER A 546 26.49 39.15 -60.83
N VAL A 547 27.71 39.66 -60.68
CA VAL A 547 28.05 41.05 -61.00
C VAL A 547 28.26 41.15 -62.51
N ARG A 548 27.36 41.83 -63.23
CA ARG A 548 27.60 42.37 -64.57
C ARG A 548 27.97 43.85 -64.42
N GLY A 549 29.07 44.23 -65.04
CA GLY A 549 29.49 45.63 -65.20
C GLY A 549 28.66 46.38 -66.26
N GLY A 550 28.74 47.71 -66.15
CA GLY A 550 28.19 48.76 -67.01
C GLY A 550 27.99 49.97 -66.11
N GLY A 551 28.84 51.01 -66.14
CA GLY A 551 29.09 51.88 -67.28
C GLY A 551 28.31 53.18 -67.03
N GLY A 552 29.03 54.22 -66.61
CA GLY A 552 28.52 55.54 -66.22
C GLY A 552 29.54 56.28 -65.37
#